data_AF-A0A7W0I9D7-F1
#
_entry.id   AF-A0A7W0I9D7-F1
#
_cell.length_a   1.000
_cell.length_b   1.000
_cell.length_c   1.000
_cell.angle_alpha   90.00
_cell.angle_beta   90.00
_cell.angle_gamma   90.00
#
_symmetry.space_group_name_H-M   'P 1'
#
loop_
_entity.id
_entity.type
_entity.pdbx_description
1 polymer ?
#
loop_
_entity_poly.entity_id
_entity_poly.type
_entity_poly.pdbx_seq_one_letter_code
_entity_poly.pdbx_strand_id
1 'polypeptide(L)'
;MNEPAHGDVVPPCSGRTYRALEALGEKPRAWGGRLAALPQQRGDRFVAHTGFAPRTLATPYRWFRTSPRRIQARREVNEPPDRELTRDGRRLV
;
A
#
# COMPACT_ATOMS: atom_id res chain seq x y z
N MET A 1 1.12 8.96 -40.86
CA MET A 1 0.99 9.49 -39.49
C MET A 1 0.36 8.38 -38.67
N ASN A 2 1.15 7.66 -37.87
CA ASN A 2 0.66 6.61 -36.99
C ASN A 2 1.27 6.86 -35.60
N GLU A 3 0.40 7.06 -34.63
CA GLU A 3 0.68 7.36 -33.23
C GLU A 3 0.97 6.03 -32.49
N PRO A 4 2.02 5.92 -31.66
CA PRO A 4 2.31 4.66 -31.00
C PRO A 4 1.39 4.44 -29.79
N ALA A 5 0.96 3.20 -29.64
CA ALA A 5 0.12 2.70 -28.58
C ALA A 5 0.68 3.04 -27.18
N HIS A 6 -0.14 3.72 -26.38
CA HIS A 6 0.04 3.81 -24.93
C HIS A 6 -0.07 2.40 -24.34
N GLY A 7 1.06 1.88 -23.85
CA GLY A 7 1.15 0.61 -23.16
C GLY A 7 0.22 0.51 -21.95
N ASP A 8 -0.22 -0.72 -21.72
CA ASP A 8 -1.13 -1.16 -20.67
C ASP A 8 -0.77 -0.62 -19.28
N VAL A 9 -1.46 0.44 -18.87
CA VAL A 9 -1.56 0.80 -17.45
C VAL A 9 -2.53 -0.18 -16.81
N VAL A 10 -2.00 -1.19 -16.13
CA VAL A 10 -2.77 -2.06 -15.24
C VAL A 10 -3.55 -1.20 -14.24
N PRO A 11 -4.90 -1.22 -14.22
CA PRO A 11 -5.66 -0.43 -13.26
C PRO A 11 -5.47 -1.03 -11.85
N PRO A 12 -5.23 -0.22 -10.80
CA PRO A 12 -5.18 -0.72 -9.45
C PRO A 12 -6.55 -1.27 -9.06
N CYS A 13 -6.52 -2.54 -8.62
CA CYS A 13 -7.56 -3.33 -8.01
C CYS A 13 -8.88 -2.59 -7.72
N SER A 14 -9.95 -3.05 -8.40
CA SER A 14 -11.32 -2.58 -8.24
C SER A 14 -11.72 -2.37 -6.76
N GLY A 15 -12.14 -1.15 -6.42
CA GLY A 15 -12.58 -0.74 -5.08
C GLY A 15 -13.92 -1.34 -4.62
N ARG A 16 -14.23 -2.57 -5.01
CA ARG A 16 -15.54 -3.22 -4.78
C ARG A 16 -15.64 -4.00 -3.46
N THR A 17 -14.56 -4.10 -2.67
CA THR A 17 -14.55 -4.91 -1.43
C THR A 17 -14.77 -4.14 -0.13
N TYR A 18 -14.65 -2.81 -0.11
CA TYR A 18 -14.76 -2.06 1.16
C TYR A 18 -16.22 -1.88 1.64
N ARG A 19 -17.19 -1.61 0.74
CA ARG A 19 -18.60 -1.38 1.14
C ARG A 19 -19.32 -2.63 1.66
N ALA A 20 -18.90 -3.82 1.24
CA ALA A 20 -19.54 -5.07 1.67
C ALA A 20 -19.11 -5.50 3.08
N LEU A 21 -17.91 -5.11 3.51
CA LEU A 21 -17.35 -5.50 4.82
C LEU A 21 -17.86 -4.63 5.98
N GLU A 22 -18.24 -3.37 5.73
CA GLU A 22 -18.83 -2.51 6.78
C GLU A 22 -20.24 -2.98 7.21
N ALA A 23 -21.00 -3.62 6.32
CA ALA A 23 -22.36 -4.08 6.60
C ALA A 23 -22.44 -5.30 7.54
N LEU A 24 -21.33 -6.01 7.73
CA LEU A 24 -21.28 -7.26 8.51
C LEU A 24 -20.80 -7.07 9.95
N GLY A 25 -20.45 -5.85 10.38
CA GLY A 25 -19.99 -5.59 11.75
C GLY A 25 -18.67 -6.28 12.16
N GLU A 26 -18.10 -7.13 11.30
CA GLU A 26 -16.82 -7.77 11.52
C GLU A 26 -15.69 -6.82 11.14
N LYS A 27 -14.93 -6.35 12.13
CA LYS A 27 -13.67 -5.64 11.86
C LYS A 27 -12.63 -6.67 11.41
N PRO A 28 -12.20 -6.68 10.13
CA PRO A 28 -11.11 -7.55 9.72
C PRO A 28 -9.86 -7.18 10.53
N ARG A 29 -9.49 -8.04 11.47
CA ARG A 29 -8.26 -7.93 12.26
C ARG A 29 -7.05 -8.20 11.37
N ALA A 30 -6.80 -7.48 10.27
CA ALA A 30 -5.59 -7.75 9.49
C ALA A 30 -5.17 -6.73 8.42
N TRP A 31 -6.01 -5.78 8.01
CA TRP A 31 -5.63 -4.89 6.92
C TRP A 31 -5.45 -3.47 7.42
N GLY A 32 -4.36 -2.86 6.99
CA GLY A 32 -4.06 -1.46 7.19
C GLY A 32 -5.27 -0.57 6.91
N GLY A 33 -5.74 0.14 7.93
CA GLY A 33 -6.95 0.96 7.82
C GLY A 33 -6.79 2.07 6.79
N ARG A 34 -7.87 2.31 6.03
CA ARG A 34 -8.00 3.53 5.23
C ARG A 34 -7.96 4.74 6.16
N LEU A 35 -7.16 5.73 5.82
CA LEU A 35 -7.13 7.01 6.54
C LEU A 35 -8.06 8.00 5.82
N ALA A 36 -8.95 8.65 6.58
CA ALA A 36 -9.84 9.68 6.06
C ALA A 36 -9.06 10.90 5.56
N ALA A 37 -8.06 11.32 6.35
CA ALA A 37 -7.06 12.32 5.99
C ALA A 37 -5.74 12.01 6.70
N LEU A 38 -4.64 12.42 6.09
CA LEU A 38 -3.30 12.22 6.63
C LEU A 38 -2.82 13.52 7.28
N PRO A 39 -2.32 13.51 8.54
CA PRO A 39 -1.81 14.73 9.18
C PRO A 39 -0.78 15.46 8.31
N GLN A 40 -0.83 16.80 8.30
CA GLN A 40 -0.02 17.67 7.44
C GLN A 40 1.46 17.24 7.38
N GLN A 41 2.11 17.13 8.54
CA GLN A 41 3.53 16.76 8.64
C GLN A 41 3.88 15.42 7.97
N ARG A 42 2.99 14.42 8.06
CA ARG A 42 3.22 13.12 7.41
C ARG A 42 3.00 13.20 5.91
N GLY A 43 2.03 14.00 5.47
CA GLY A 43 1.84 14.33 4.06
C GLY A 43 3.06 15.05 3.49
N ASP A 44 3.64 15.99 4.22
CA ASP A 44 4.83 16.74 3.79
C ASP A 44 6.06 15.82 3.71
N ARG A 45 6.24 14.93 4.70
CA ARG A 45 7.28 13.90 4.65
C ARG A 45 7.13 12.96 3.45
N PHE A 46 5.90 12.60 3.10
CA PHE A 46 5.62 11.77 1.92
C PHE A 46 6.07 12.49 0.64
N VAL A 47 5.73 13.77 0.49
CA VAL A 47 6.18 14.58 -0.66
C VAL A 47 7.70 14.67 -0.70
N ALA A 48 8.35 14.97 0.43
CA ALA A 48 9.81 15.07 0.49
C ALA A 48 10.51 13.75 0.10
N HIS A 49 9.92 12.60 0.44
CA HIS A 49 10.48 11.29 0.14
C HIS A 49 10.20 10.82 -1.29
N THR A 50 9.07 11.20 -1.87
CA THR A 50 8.58 10.63 -3.15
C THR A 50 8.57 11.62 -4.30
N GLY A 51 8.65 12.92 -4.04
CA GLY A 51 8.40 13.99 -5.02
C GLY A 51 6.93 14.14 -5.43
N PHE A 52 6.04 13.28 -4.94
CA PHE A 52 4.65 13.23 -5.36
C PHE A 52 3.73 13.90 -4.32
N ALA A 53 2.92 14.87 -4.76
CA ALA A 53 2.00 15.63 -3.92
C ALA A 53 0.52 15.35 -4.25
N PRO A 54 -0.05 14.22 -3.80
CA PRO A 54 -1.43 13.85 -4.13
C PRO A 54 -2.49 14.85 -3.64
N ARG A 55 -2.14 15.75 -2.71
CA ARG A 55 -3.02 16.81 -2.19
C ARG A 55 -3.18 17.99 -3.16
N THR A 56 -2.32 18.15 -4.16
CA THR A 56 -2.41 19.25 -5.15
C THR A 56 -3.24 18.86 -6.38
N LEU A 57 -3.71 17.61 -6.46
CA LEU A 57 -4.48 17.10 -7.58
C LEU A 57 -5.98 17.33 -7.37
N ALA A 58 -6.70 17.59 -8.45
CA ALA A 58 -8.16 17.75 -8.42
C ALA A 58 -8.88 16.45 -8.02
N THR A 59 -8.35 15.29 -8.45
CA THR A 59 -8.88 13.98 -8.08
C THR A 59 -8.32 13.54 -6.72
N PRO A 60 -9.16 13.29 -5.71
CA PRO A 60 -8.68 12.98 -4.36
C PRO A 60 -8.12 11.55 -4.26
N TYR A 61 -6.84 11.47 -3.86
CA TYR A 61 -6.19 10.20 -3.56
C TYR A 61 -6.57 9.67 -2.17
N ARG A 62 -6.48 8.35 -2.00
CA ARG A 62 -6.73 7.67 -0.72
C ARG A 62 -5.44 7.24 -0.07
N TRP A 63 -5.44 7.32 1.24
CA TRP A 63 -4.30 6.96 2.06
C TRP A 63 -4.53 5.61 2.76
N PHE A 64 -3.53 4.75 2.71
CA PHE A 64 -3.53 3.45 3.37
C PHE A 64 -2.30 3.33 4.25
N ARG A 65 -2.48 2.84 5.48
CA ARG A 65 -1.36 2.53 6.36
C ARG A 65 -1.19 1.04 6.44
N THR A 66 -0.20 0.49 5.74
CA THR A 66 0.09 -0.96 5.79
C THR A 66 0.94 -1.32 7.00
N SER A 67 0.52 -2.35 7.74
CA SER A 67 1.30 -2.96 8.82
C SER A 67 1.68 -4.38 8.41
N PRO A 68 2.94 -4.63 8.02
CA PRO A 68 3.35 -5.95 7.54
C PRO A 68 3.25 -6.99 8.66
N ARG A 69 2.71 -8.17 8.32
CA ARG A 69 2.70 -9.35 9.21
C ARG A 69 3.85 -10.30 8.95
N ARG A 70 4.27 -10.39 7.68
CA ARG A 70 5.36 -11.23 7.25
C ARG A 70 6.32 -10.38 6.42
N ILE A 71 7.61 -10.45 6.71
CA ILE A 71 8.66 -9.82 5.90
C ILE A 71 9.67 -10.90 5.55
N GLN A 72 9.94 -11.06 4.26
CA GLN A 72 11.01 -11.91 3.74
C GLN A 72 11.93 -11.04 2.91
N ALA A 73 13.24 -11.27 3.03
CA ALA A 73 14.24 -10.53 2.27
C ALA A 73 15.35 -11.48 1.85
N ARG A 74 15.65 -11.49 0.56
CA ARG A 74 16.73 -12.27 -0.04
C ARG A 74 17.55 -11.37 -0.96
N ARG A 75 18.88 -11.46 -0.88
CA ARG A 75 19.77 -10.77 -1.84
C ARG A 75 20.01 -11.60 -3.08
N GLU A 76 20.35 -12.87 -2.88
CA GLU A 76 20.74 -13.81 -3.92
C GLU A 76 19.91 -15.09 -3.84
N VAL A 77 19.91 -15.85 -4.94
CA VAL A 77 19.14 -17.10 -5.06
C VAL A 77 19.60 -18.20 -4.09
N ASN A 78 20.88 -18.17 -3.68
CA ASN A 78 21.46 -19.13 -2.74
C ASN A 78 21.11 -18.85 -1.27
N GLU A 79 20.38 -17.76 -0.98
CA GLU A 79 19.85 -17.53 0.36
C GLU A 79 18.61 -18.41 0.62
N PRO A 80 18.41 -18.88 1.88
CA PRO A 80 17.30 -19.77 2.21
C PRO A 80 15.94 -19.17 1.79
N PRO A 81 15.08 -19.93 1.09
CA PRO A 81 13.80 -19.44 0.59
C PRO A 81 12.81 -19.08 1.71
N ASP A 82 13.04 -19.62 2.89
CA ASP A 82 12.29 -19.40 4.12
C ASP A 82 12.92 -18.32 5.01
N ARG A 83 13.91 -17.56 4.53
CA ARG A 83 14.50 -16.43 5.27
C ARG A 83 13.44 -15.35 5.55
N GLU A 84 12.94 -15.41 6.78
CA GLU A 84 11.93 -14.51 7.31
C GLU A 84 12.60 -13.53 8.29
N LEU A 85 12.30 -12.24 8.14
CA LEU A 85 12.75 -11.18 9.05
C LEU A 85 11.66 -10.80 10.06
N THR A 86 10.40 -11.08 9.73
CA THR A 86 9.25 -10.78 10.57
C THR A 86 8.19 -11.84 10.39
N ARG A 87 7.71 -12.39 11.50
CA ARG A 87 6.59 -13.34 11.59
C ARG A 87 5.51 -12.79 12.52
N ASP A 88 4.25 -12.86 12.12
CA ASP A 88 3.11 -12.35 12.89
C ASP A 88 3.26 -10.90 13.37
N GLY A 89 3.94 -10.07 12.57
CA GLY A 89 4.22 -8.67 12.87
C GLY A 89 5.34 -8.45 13.91
N ARG A 90 6.04 -9.52 14.31
CA ARG A 90 7.17 -9.48 15.22
C ARG A 90 8.46 -9.75 14.47
N ARG A 91 9.48 -8.94 14.76
CA ARG A 91 10.82 -9.14 14.21
C ARG A 91 11.39 -10.45 14.78
N LEU A 92 11.93 -11.29 13.91
CA LEU A 92 12.71 -12.45 14.33
C LEU A 92 14.09 -11.93 14.75
N VAL A 93 14.49 -12.20 16.00
CA VAL A 93 15.80 -11.86 16.58
C VAL A 93 16.74 -13.04 16.50
#